data_AF-A0A1G6BGY1-F1
#
_entry.id   AF-A0A1G6BGY1-F1
#
_cell.length_a   1.000
_cell.length_b   1.000
_cell.length_c   1.000
_cell.angle_alpha   90.00
_cell.angle_beta   90.00
_cell.angle_gamma   90.00
#
_symmetry.space_group_name_H-M   'P 1'
#
loop_
_entity.id
_entity.type
_entity.pdbx_description
1 polymer ?
#
loop_
_entity_poly.entity_id
_entity_poly.type
_entity_poly.pdbx_seq_one_letter_code
_entity_poly.pdbx_strand_id
1 'polypeptide(L)'
;MRSMKKVLKTTSILTMLIVMMTVSAGCGKKTESWAYTHEPTEEAIALYDNGKAVFKGEKYTYTKDDEYITLTDKDKNETKLRYEMNGDTMTLYEKSTYKLSSEEEHDGLVGTWTQDNGWSYVFTKDGEFSEEGIFFGHYTVDEKDSCIKLMYSDPIEDAYLYYTLNDDELIIDYPWPMTKTQQN
;
A
#
# COMPACT_ATOMS: atom_id res chain seq x y z
N MET A 1 -41.67 -60.57 -28.87
CA MET A 1 -42.20 -59.21 -28.55
C MET A 1 -41.43 -58.70 -27.35
N ARG A 2 -40.39 -57.87 -27.52
CA ARG A 2 -40.41 -56.41 -27.77
C ARG A 2 -40.46 -55.62 -26.45
N SER A 3 -39.38 -54.88 -26.19
CA SER A 3 -39.29 -53.58 -25.49
C SER A 3 -38.17 -53.59 -24.45
N MET A 4 -36.94 -53.25 -24.84
CA MET A 4 -36.33 -51.91 -24.80
C MET A 4 -35.94 -51.43 -23.40
N LYS A 5 -34.60 -51.34 -23.22
CA LYS A 5 -33.91 -50.54 -22.21
C LYS A 5 -34.43 -49.10 -22.24
N LYS A 6 -34.66 -48.50 -21.06
CA LYS A 6 -34.68 -47.05 -20.89
C LYS A 6 -33.39 -46.62 -20.20
N VAL A 7 -32.50 -46.03 -21.00
CA VAL A 7 -31.45 -45.10 -20.57
C VAL A 7 -32.03 -43.70 -20.73
N LEU A 8 -31.98 -42.87 -19.69
CA LEU A 8 -32.13 -41.41 -19.78
C LEU A 8 -31.47 -40.79 -18.52
N LYS A 9 -30.24 -40.26 -18.62
CA LYS A 9 -29.80 -38.89 -18.98
C LYS A 9 -29.64 -37.98 -17.76
N THR A 10 -28.39 -37.56 -17.50
CA THR A 10 -27.95 -36.16 -17.27
C THR A 10 -26.41 -36.13 -17.38
N THR A 11 -25.80 -35.80 -18.54
CA THR A 11 -25.11 -34.51 -18.86
C THR A 11 -24.21 -34.01 -17.71
N SER A 12 -22.87 -34.13 -17.69
CA SER A 12 -21.76 -33.75 -18.62
C SER A 12 -21.30 -32.28 -18.49
N ILE A 13 -19.96 -32.09 -18.44
CA ILE A 13 -19.12 -30.88 -18.68
C ILE A 13 -18.80 -30.07 -17.40
N LEU A 14 -17.61 -30.08 -16.77
CA LEU A 14 -16.21 -29.79 -17.18
C LEU A 14 -15.99 -28.37 -17.75
N THR A 15 -15.55 -27.42 -16.94
CA THR A 15 -14.59 -26.39 -17.40
C THR A 15 -13.78 -25.84 -16.22
N MET A 16 -12.61 -26.43 -15.96
CA MET A 16 -11.57 -25.84 -15.12
C MET A 16 -10.79 -24.87 -16.01
N LEU A 17 -11.06 -23.58 -15.87
CA LEU A 17 -10.41 -22.52 -16.65
C LEU A 17 -9.00 -22.28 -16.07
N ILE A 18 -8.03 -23.08 -16.50
CA ILE A 18 -6.62 -22.75 -16.32
C ILE A 18 -6.29 -21.69 -17.36
N VAL A 19 -6.30 -20.42 -16.95
CA VAL A 19 -5.76 -19.32 -17.76
C VAL A 19 -4.24 -19.50 -17.80
N MET A 20 -3.74 -20.13 -18.86
CA MET A 20 -2.34 -20.05 -19.24
C MET A 20 -2.00 -18.59 -19.52
N MET A 21 -1.32 -17.94 -18.58
CA MET A 21 -0.71 -16.62 -18.81
C MET A 21 0.44 -16.78 -19.79
N THR A 22 0.14 -16.75 -21.08
CA THR A 22 1.14 -16.48 -22.11
C THR A 22 1.54 -15.01 -21.96
N VAL A 23 2.63 -14.76 -21.24
CA VAL A 23 3.23 -13.42 -21.15
C VAL A 23 3.89 -13.13 -22.49
N SER A 24 3.11 -12.62 -23.44
CA SER A 24 3.65 -12.00 -24.65
C SER A 24 4.60 -10.88 -24.22
N ALA A 25 5.88 -11.01 -24.56
CA ALA A 25 6.92 -10.01 -24.31
C ALA A 25 6.75 -8.78 -25.22
N GLY A 26 5.55 -8.20 -25.24
CA GLY A 26 5.30 -6.89 -25.84
C GLY A 26 5.78 -5.78 -24.91
N CYS A 27 6.35 -4.73 -25.51
CA CYS A 27 6.46 -3.42 -24.85
C CYS A 27 5.03 -2.93 -24.60
N GLY A 28 4.54 -3.09 -23.38
CA GLY A 28 3.26 -2.52 -22.97
C GLY A 28 3.32 -1.00 -23.04
N LYS A 29 2.20 -0.37 -23.33
CA LYS A 29 2.08 1.09 -23.28
C LYS A 29 1.96 1.51 -21.81
N LYS A 30 2.68 2.58 -21.44
CA LYS A 30 2.53 3.20 -20.12
C LYS A 30 1.13 3.81 -20.01
N THR A 31 0.36 3.41 -19.01
CA THR A 31 -1.01 3.87 -18.76
C THR A 31 -1.07 4.90 -17.64
N GLU A 32 -0.23 4.73 -16.62
CA GLU A 32 -0.09 5.66 -15.51
C GLU A 32 1.38 5.91 -15.21
N SER A 33 1.68 7.12 -14.74
CA SER A 33 2.98 7.50 -14.23
C SER A 33 2.82 8.56 -13.16
N TRP A 34 3.46 8.33 -12.02
CA TRP A 34 3.37 9.18 -10.85
C TRP A 34 4.74 9.42 -10.26
N ALA A 35 4.96 10.65 -9.80
CA ALA A 35 6.13 11.09 -9.04
C ALA A 35 5.67 11.63 -7.69
N TYR A 36 6.55 11.60 -6.70
CA TYR A 36 6.27 12.31 -5.45
C TYR A 36 6.11 13.81 -5.74
N THR A 37 5.16 14.48 -5.08
CA THR A 37 4.94 15.92 -5.29
C THR A 37 6.19 16.75 -4.95
N HIS A 38 7.03 16.31 -4.02
CA HIS A 38 8.28 16.98 -3.65
C HIS A 38 9.44 16.70 -4.62
N GLU A 39 9.33 15.66 -5.47
CA GLU A 39 10.31 15.28 -6.50
C GLU A 39 9.59 14.99 -7.84
N PRO A 40 8.90 15.97 -8.43
CA PRO A 40 7.92 15.73 -9.51
C PRO A 40 8.54 15.28 -10.84
N THR A 41 9.86 15.35 -10.97
CA THR A 41 10.61 14.92 -12.16
C THR A 41 11.06 13.47 -12.10
N GLU A 42 10.98 12.83 -10.93
CA GLU A 42 11.45 11.47 -10.72
C GLU A 42 10.25 10.51 -10.66
N GLU A 43 10.11 9.67 -11.68
CA GLU A 43 9.04 8.68 -11.74
C GLU A 43 9.20 7.67 -10.61
N ALA A 44 8.26 7.71 -9.66
CA ALA A 44 8.23 6.81 -8.51
C ALA A 44 7.47 5.51 -8.84
N ILE A 45 6.35 5.61 -9.57
CA ILE A 45 5.60 4.44 -10.03
C ILE A 45 5.08 4.63 -11.47
N ALA A 46 5.23 3.60 -12.29
CA ALA A 46 4.66 3.51 -13.63
C ALA A 46 3.91 2.20 -13.81
N LEU A 47 2.70 2.29 -14.37
CA LEU A 47 1.85 1.14 -14.67
C LEU A 47 1.70 1.02 -16.19
N TYR A 48 1.66 -0.22 -16.68
CA TYR A 48 1.56 -0.53 -18.10
C TYR A 48 0.32 -1.38 -18.39
N ASP A 49 -0.23 -1.26 -19.59
CA ASP A 49 -1.44 -1.98 -20.04
C ASP A 49 -1.28 -3.50 -20.14
N ASN A 50 -0.05 -3.99 -20.13
CA ASN A 50 0.29 -5.41 -20.17
C ASN A 50 0.47 -6.04 -18.77
N GLY A 51 0.06 -5.35 -17.71
CA GLY A 51 0.17 -5.82 -16.33
C GLY A 51 1.58 -5.75 -15.74
N LYS A 52 2.51 -5.01 -16.36
CA LYS A 52 3.83 -4.70 -15.79
C LYS A 52 3.81 -3.38 -15.04
N ALA A 53 4.68 -3.24 -14.05
CA ALA A 53 4.90 -2.00 -13.33
C ALA A 53 6.39 -1.75 -13.11
N VAL A 54 6.74 -0.48 -12.92
CA VAL A 54 8.01 -0.05 -12.34
C VAL A 54 7.69 0.71 -11.06
N PHE A 55 8.34 0.37 -9.95
CA PHE A 55 8.20 1.07 -8.68
C PHE A 55 9.58 1.32 -8.08
N LYS A 56 9.93 2.58 -7.86
CA LYS A 56 11.23 3.04 -7.35
C LYS A 56 12.42 2.44 -8.13
N GLY A 57 12.27 2.38 -9.46
CA GLY A 57 13.26 1.82 -10.39
C GLY A 57 13.20 0.29 -10.59
N GLU A 58 12.51 -0.44 -9.72
CA GLU A 58 12.42 -1.90 -9.76
C GLU A 58 11.22 -2.39 -10.57
N LYS A 59 11.32 -3.58 -11.19
CA LYS A 59 10.32 -4.12 -12.12
C LYS A 59 9.42 -5.16 -11.46
N TYR A 60 8.12 -5.03 -11.71
CA TYR A 60 7.08 -5.89 -11.15
C TYR A 60 6.05 -6.30 -12.22
N THR A 61 5.26 -7.32 -11.93
CA THR A 61 3.89 -7.40 -12.45
C THR A 61 2.92 -6.78 -11.43
N TYR A 62 1.74 -6.33 -11.86
CA TYR A 62 0.79 -5.74 -10.92
C TYR A 62 -0.67 -6.10 -11.22
N THR A 63 -1.49 -6.01 -10.18
CA THR A 63 -2.94 -5.80 -10.24
C THR A 63 -3.29 -4.52 -9.49
N LYS A 64 -4.41 -3.90 -9.84
CA LYS A 64 -4.90 -2.67 -9.20
C LYS A 64 -6.41 -2.76 -9.05
N ASP A 65 -6.90 -2.46 -7.85
CA ASP A 65 -8.32 -2.24 -7.53
C ASP A 65 -8.50 -0.81 -6.99
N ASP A 66 -9.63 -0.49 -6.37
CA ASP A 66 -9.94 0.87 -5.91
C ASP A 66 -9.16 1.31 -4.65
N GLU A 67 -8.53 0.37 -3.94
CA GLU A 67 -7.82 0.63 -2.67
C GLU A 67 -6.32 0.32 -2.75
N TYR A 68 -5.93 -0.66 -3.56
CA TYR A 68 -4.58 -1.20 -3.60
C TYR A 68 -4.01 -1.34 -5.01
N ILE A 69 -2.71 -1.07 -5.11
CA ILE A 69 -1.84 -1.58 -6.17
C ILE A 69 -1.06 -2.75 -5.58
N THR A 70 -1.30 -3.97 -6.06
CA THR A 70 -0.55 -5.15 -5.65
C THR A 70 0.59 -5.39 -6.63
N LEU A 71 1.83 -5.26 -6.16
CA LEU A 71 3.04 -5.52 -6.92
C LEU A 71 3.52 -6.94 -6.63
N THR A 72 3.86 -7.69 -7.68
CA THR A 72 4.46 -9.02 -7.57
C THR A 72 5.84 -9.01 -8.20
N ASP A 73 6.86 -9.37 -7.42
CA ASP A 73 8.24 -9.42 -7.89
C ASP A 73 8.53 -10.70 -8.70
N LYS A 74 9.80 -10.86 -9.13
CA LYS A 74 10.26 -12.04 -9.87
C LYS A 74 10.21 -13.33 -9.05
N ASP A 75 10.32 -13.22 -7.72
CA ASP A 75 10.36 -14.32 -6.75
C ASP A 75 8.96 -14.67 -6.22
N LYS A 76 7.93 -13.99 -6.74
CA LYS A 76 6.50 -14.14 -6.39
C LYS A 76 6.13 -13.63 -5.00
N ASN A 77 6.94 -12.74 -4.43
CA ASN A 77 6.53 -11.99 -3.26
C ASN A 77 5.58 -10.86 -3.67
N GLU A 78 4.58 -10.61 -2.83
CA GLU A 78 3.60 -9.56 -3.06
C GLU A 78 3.80 -8.41 -2.07
N THR A 79 3.77 -7.19 -2.61
CA THR A 79 3.69 -5.94 -1.85
C THR A 79 2.39 -5.24 -2.22
N LYS A 80 1.55 -4.95 -1.23
CA LYS A 80 0.33 -4.16 -1.41
C LYS A 80 0.62 -2.71 -1.04
N LEU A 81 0.41 -1.81 -1.99
CA LEU A 81 0.49 -0.38 -1.79
C LEU A 81 -0.93 0.16 -1.73
N ARG A 82 -1.34 0.68 -0.57
CA ARG A 82 -2.61 1.39 -0.47
C ARG A 82 -2.48 2.72 -1.23
N TYR A 83 -3.55 3.16 -1.86
CA TYR A 83 -3.60 4.47 -2.49
C TYR A 83 -4.99 5.07 -2.41
N GLU A 84 -5.06 6.40 -2.47
CA GLU A 84 -6.30 7.15 -2.51
C GLU A 84 -6.23 8.18 -3.64
N MET A 85 -7.29 8.26 -4.45
CA MET A 85 -7.39 9.24 -5.53
C MET A 85 -8.21 10.45 -5.05
N ASN A 86 -7.68 11.65 -5.30
CA ASN A 86 -8.41 12.91 -5.08
C ASN A 86 -8.47 13.71 -6.39
N GLY A 87 -9.45 13.40 -7.22
CA GLY A 87 -9.55 13.95 -8.57
C GLY A 87 -8.38 13.49 -9.44
N ASP A 88 -7.48 14.42 -9.76
CA ASP A 88 -6.31 14.16 -10.63
C ASP A 88 -5.01 13.85 -9.87
N THR A 89 -5.02 13.96 -8.53
CA THR A 89 -3.89 13.61 -7.67
C THR A 89 -4.10 12.26 -6.99
N MET A 90 -3.00 11.67 -6.54
CA MET A 90 -2.99 10.41 -5.79
C MET A 90 -2.22 10.61 -4.50
N THR A 91 -2.67 10.00 -3.41
CA THR A 91 -1.86 9.73 -2.22
C THR A 91 -1.47 8.26 -2.27
N LEU A 92 -0.17 7.96 -2.28
CA LEU A 92 0.34 6.60 -2.21
C LEU A 92 0.84 6.33 -0.79
N TYR A 93 0.44 5.23 -0.19
CA TYR A 93 0.86 4.89 1.15
C TYR A 93 2.04 3.92 1.11
N GLU A 94 3.17 4.31 1.69
CA GLU A 94 4.38 3.49 1.75
C GLU A 94 4.70 3.02 3.15
N LYS A 95 5.05 1.74 3.23
CA LYS A 95 5.33 1.06 4.49
C LYS A 95 6.69 1.43 5.06
N SER A 96 6.68 1.79 6.34
CA SER A 96 7.83 1.97 7.20
C SER A 96 7.63 1.17 8.49
N THR A 97 8.65 0.43 8.91
CA THR A 97 8.63 -0.30 10.18
C THR A 97 9.49 0.43 11.19
N TYR A 98 8.94 0.63 12.39
CA TYR A 98 9.58 1.24 13.55
C TYR A 98 9.64 0.22 14.68
N LYS A 99 10.69 0.32 15.48
CA LYS A 99 10.92 -0.52 16.66
C LYS A 99 10.70 0.29 17.93
N LEU A 100 10.04 -0.33 18.90
CA LEU A 100 9.89 0.27 20.22
C LEU A 100 11.26 0.47 20.86
N SER A 101 11.51 1.69 21.36
CA SER A 101 12.69 1.99 22.16
C SER A 101 12.58 1.26 23.50
N SER A 102 13.53 0.34 23.75
CA SER A 102 13.46 -0.73 24.76
C SER A 102 13.39 -0.31 26.24
N GLU A 103 13.38 0.98 26.53
CA GLU A 103 13.50 1.50 27.91
C GLU A 103 12.19 2.04 28.49
N GLU A 104 11.09 2.06 27.71
CA GLU A 104 9.83 2.66 28.13
C GLU A 104 8.73 1.62 28.34
N GLU A 105 7.98 1.74 29.44
CA GLU A 105 6.68 1.07 29.56
C GLU A 105 5.75 1.65 28.48
N HIS A 106 5.32 0.81 27.55
CA HIS A 106 4.42 1.19 26.47
C HIS A 106 3.02 0.59 26.71
N ASP A 107 2.00 1.25 26.18
CA ASP A 107 0.62 0.77 26.17
C ASP A 107 0.00 1.11 24.82
N GLY A 108 -0.19 0.08 24.00
CA GLY A 108 -0.60 0.24 22.61
C GLY A 108 0.39 1.12 21.84
N LEU A 109 -0.11 2.21 21.25
CA LEU A 109 0.69 3.13 20.43
C LEU A 109 1.64 4.01 21.26
N VAL A 110 1.34 4.22 22.54
CA VAL A 110 2.08 5.14 23.41
C VAL A 110 3.49 4.62 23.63
N GLY A 111 4.49 5.40 23.22
CA GLY A 111 5.90 5.07 23.35
C GLY A 111 6.75 5.77 22.30
N THR A 112 8.04 5.53 22.38
CA THR A 112 9.03 5.99 21.40
C THR A 112 9.34 4.90 20.39
N TRP A 113 9.09 5.18 19.11
CA TRP A 113 9.25 4.26 17.98
C TRP A 113 10.35 4.77 17.06
N THR A 114 11.35 3.95 16.76
CA THR A 114 12.56 4.36 16.02
C THR A 114 12.88 3.43 14.86
N GLN A 115 13.44 3.98 13.79
CA GLN A 115 14.04 3.22 12.69
C GLN A 115 15.57 3.31 12.74
N ASP A 116 16.25 2.37 12.07
CA ASP A 116 17.72 2.34 11.98
C ASP A 116 18.33 3.60 11.33
N ASN A 117 17.56 4.32 10.51
CA ASN A 117 17.99 5.58 9.88
C ASN A 117 17.84 6.81 10.80
N GLY A 118 17.34 6.63 12.03
CA GLY A 118 17.13 7.69 13.02
C GLY A 118 15.75 8.35 12.97
N TRP A 119 14.89 8.00 12.01
CA TRP A 119 13.50 8.47 12.00
C TRP A 119 12.73 7.90 13.18
N SER A 120 11.84 8.71 13.74
CA SER A 120 11.14 8.32 14.95
C SER A 120 9.75 8.96 15.08
N TYR A 121 8.90 8.28 15.84
CA TYR A 121 7.66 8.83 16.38
C TYR A 121 7.68 8.70 17.90
N VAL A 122 7.11 9.69 18.58
CA VAL A 122 6.79 9.63 20.01
C VAL A 122 5.30 9.87 20.15
N PHE A 123 4.58 8.95 20.78
CA PHE A 123 3.15 9.11 21.10
C PHE A 123 2.97 9.12 22.61
N THR A 124 2.28 10.13 23.15
CA THR A 124 2.03 10.26 24.59
C THR A 124 0.61 9.83 24.98
N LYS A 125 0.39 9.55 26.27
CA LYS A 125 -0.94 9.21 26.83
C LYS A 125 -1.93 10.38 26.75
N ASP A 126 -1.43 11.60 26.66
CA ASP A 126 -2.24 12.82 26.62
C ASP A 126 -2.70 13.17 25.19
N GLY A 127 -2.42 12.30 24.22
CA GLY A 127 -2.82 12.50 22.82
C GLY A 127 -1.91 13.46 22.07
N GLU A 128 -0.66 13.62 22.49
CA GLU A 128 0.36 14.42 21.79
C GLU A 128 1.34 13.51 21.04
N PHE A 129 1.89 14.01 19.95
CA PHE A 129 2.93 13.31 19.21
C PHE A 129 4.11 14.20 18.84
N SER A 130 5.24 13.56 18.57
CA SER A 130 6.36 14.13 17.83
C SER A 130 6.78 13.19 16.71
N GLU A 131 7.07 13.76 15.55
CA GLU A 131 7.66 13.09 14.39
C GLU A 131 9.07 13.65 14.16
N GLU A 132 10.05 12.74 14.20
CA GLU A 132 11.49 13.01 14.06
C GLU A 132 12.06 14.05 15.05
N GLY A 133 11.32 14.39 16.11
CA GLY A 133 11.70 15.45 17.04
C GLY A 133 11.60 16.86 16.46
N ILE A 134 10.98 17.04 15.29
CA ILE A 134 10.89 18.32 14.56
C ILE A 134 9.44 18.74 14.29
N PHE A 135 8.53 17.80 14.06
CA PHE A 135 7.11 18.07 13.94
C PHE A 135 6.39 17.63 15.20
N PHE A 136 5.39 18.41 15.62
CA PHE A 136 4.67 18.21 16.88
C PHE A 136 3.19 18.48 16.70
N GLY A 137 2.35 17.83 17.49
CA GLY A 137 0.91 18.08 17.46
C GLY A 137 0.12 17.13 18.34
N HIS A 138 -1.16 16.98 17.98
CA HIS A 138 -2.06 16.04 18.63
C HIS A 138 -2.39 14.89 17.70
N TYR A 139 -2.71 13.73 18.26
CA TYR A 139 -3.17 12.59 17.49
C TYR A 139 -4.48 12.02 18.02
N THR A 140 -5.21 11.36 17.12
CA THR A 140 -6.35 10.51 17.48
C THR A 140 -6.20 9.19 16.76
N VAL A 141 -6.75 8.12 17.35
CA VAL A 141 -6.67 6.76 16.82
C VAL A 141 -8.08 6.26 16.53
N ASP A 142 -8.29 5.81 15.29
CA ASP A 142 -9.42 4.96 14.93
C ASP A 142 -8.93 3.50 14.94
N GLU A 143 -9.20 2.79 16.03
CA GLU A 143 -8.79 1.39 16.20
C GLU A 143 -9.54 0.44 15.26
N LYS A 144 -10.71 0.83 14.76
CA LYS A 144 -11.51 -0.04 13.88
C LYS A 144 -10.89 -0.11 12.49
N ASP A 145 -10.42 1.03 12.01
CA ASP A 145 -9.82 1.15 10.67
C ASP A 145 -8.28 1.17 10.73
N SER A 146 -7.71 0.96 11.92
CA SER A 146 -6.27 1.03 12.22
C SER A 146 -5.62 2.27 11.62
N CYS A 147 -6.18 3.43 11.94
CA CYS A 147 -5.75 4.72 11.40
C CYS A 147 -5.39 5.69 12.52
N ILE A 148 -4.23 6.32 12.42
CA ILE A 148 -3.79 7.42 13.29
C ILE A 148 -3.96 8.70 12.49
N LYS A 149 -4.72 9.64 13.02
CA LYS A 149 -4.79 11.00 12.48
C LYS A 149 -3.82 11.88 13.24
N LEU A 150 -2.82 12.41 12.55
CA LEU A 150 -1.88 13.42 13.05
C LEU A 150 -2.38 14.81 12.72
N MET A 151 -2.50 15.66 13.74
CA MET A 151 -2.91 17.06 13.63
C MET A 151 -1.75 17.93 14.07
N TYR A 152 -1.03 18.49 13.11
CA TYR A 152 0.20 19.25 13.35
C TYR A 152 -0.10 20.61 13.99
N SER A 153 0.82 21.07 14.85
CA SER A 153 0.75 22.41 15.45
C SER A 153 1.11 23.50 14.44
N ASP A 154 1.95 23.16 13.47
CA ASP A 154 2.26 24.00 12.32
C ASP A 154 1.08 24.01 11.34
N PRO A 155 0.91 25.09 10.55
CA PRO A 155 -0.20 25.23 9.59
C PRO A 155 0.01 24.37 8.34
N ILE A 156 0.17 23.06 8.53
CA ILE A 156 0.26 22.04 7.50
C ILE A 156 -0.95 21.10 7.59
N GLU A 157 -1.20 20.35 6.53
CA GLU A 157 -2.34 19.45 6.46
C GLU A 157 -2.20 18.28 7.45
N ASP A 158 -3.33 17.83 7.98
CA ASP A 158 -3.39 16.62 8.80
C ASP A 158 -2.92 15.40 7.99
N ALA A 159 -2.18 14.50 8.63
CA ALA A 159 -1.78 13.22 8.02
C ALA A 159 -2.61 12.07 8.59
N TYR A 160 -2.92 11.09 7.75
CA TYR A 160 -3.59 9.86 8.14
C TYR A 160 -2.62 8.71 7.93
N LEU A 161 -2.22 8.04 9.01
CA LEU A 161 -1.30 6.92 8.99
C LEU A 161 -2.09 5.65 9.21
N TYR A 162 -2.10 4.73 8.23
CA TYR A 162 -2.60 3.38 8.50
C TYR A 162 -1.50 2.60 9.21
N TYR A 163 -1.86 1.82 10.23
CA TYR A 163 -0.86 1.15 11.04
C TYR A 163 -1.18 -0.31 11.34
N THR A 164 -0.13 -1.04 11.68
CA THR A 164 -0.21 -2.35 12.34
C THR A 164 0.75 -2.33 13.52
N LEU A 165 0.27 -2.74 14.69
CA LEU A 165 1.05 -2.79 15.91
C LEU A 165 1.25 -4.25 16.33
N ASN A 166 2.50 -4.68 16.42
CA ASN A 166 2.92 -6.02 16.82
C ASN A 166 3.89 -5.93 18.00
N ASP A 167 3.40 -5.74 19.22
CA ASP A 167 4.21 -5.65 20.45
C ASP A 167 5.36 -4.62 20.34
N ASP A 168 6.56 -5.04 19.92
CA ASP A 168 7.74 -4.19 19.74
C ASP A 168 7.87 -3.55 18.33
N GLU A 169 6.93 -3.82 17.42
CA GLU A 169 6.93 -3.26 16.05
C GLU A 169 5.69 -2.41 15.75
N LEU A 170 5.93 -1.19 15.30
CA LEU A 170 4.92 -0.33 14.69
C LEU A 170 5.20 -0.22 13.19
N ILE A 171 4.30 -0.76 12.39
CA ILE A 171 4.33 -0.64 10.93
C ILE A 171 3.36 0.48 10.55
N ILE A 172 3.87 1.51 9.89
CA ILE A 172 3.10 2.65 9.39
C ILE A 172 3.13 2.63 7.87
N ASP A 173 1.96 2.70 7.25
CA ASP A 173 1.84 3.07 5.85
C ASP A 173 1.67 4.59 5.79
N TYR A 174 2.75 5.30 5.42
CA TYR A 174 2.84 6.76 5.43
C TYR A 174 2.31 7.37 4.12
N PRO A 175 1.46 8.41 4.18
CA PRO A 175 0.86 9.03 2.99
C PRO A 175 1.86 9.91 2.24
N TRP A 176 2.15 9.53 0.99
CA TRP A 176 2.96 10.32 0.06
C TRP A 176 2.08 10.95 -1.01
N PRO A 177 1.95 12.29 -1.04
CA PRO A 177 1.29 12.98 -2.14
C PRO A 177 2.04 12.78 -3.45
N MET A 178 1.29 12.44 -4.50
CA MET A 178 1.82 12.14 -5.84
C MET A 178 1.20 13.06 -6.88
N THR A 179 2.00 13.35 -7.91
CA THR A 179 1.57 14.07 -9.11
C THR A 179 1.79 13.22 -10.36
N LYS A 180 0.93 13.38 -11.36
CA LYS A 180 1.09 12.70 -12.66
C LYS A 180 2.36 13.21 -13.35
N THR A 181 3.17 12.30 -13.88
CA THR A 181 4.28 12.68 -14.77
C THR A 181 3.85 12.61 -16.24
N GLN A 182 4.65 13.20 -17.13
CA GLN A 182 4.37 13.13 -18.57
C GLN A 182 4.46 11.68 -19.07
N GLN A 183 3.40 11.22 -19.73
CA GLN A 183 3.37 9.95 -20.44
C GLN A 183 4.24 10.03 -21.70
N ASN A 184 5.56 9.85 -21.57
CA ASN A 184 6.45 9.68 -22.73
C ASN A 184 6.30 8.29 -23.35
#